data_AF-A0A3A8JRZ1-F1
#
_entry.id   AF-A0A3A8JRZ1-F1
#
_cell.length_a   1.000
_cell.length_b   1.000
_cell.length_c   1.000
_cell.angle_alpha   90.00
_cell.angle_beta   90.00
_cell.angle_gamma   90.00
#
_symmetry.space_group_name_H-M   'P 1'
#
loop_
_entity.id
_entity.type
_entity.pdbx_description
1 polymer ?
#
loop_
_entity_poly.entity_id
_entity_poly.type
_entity_poly.pdbx_seq_one_letter_code
_entity_poly.pdbx_strand_id
1 'polypeptide(L)'
;MPVIVAKKAGTCTAAGCGGRVLKGEYVEYSAATGTRHLECAGADQGKRPNLKAGKCRCGAPVAPREGSLSLKETLRAGRFRKQWLVLCVRCG
;
A
#
# COMPACT_ATOMS: atom_id res chain seq x y z
N MET A 1 -1.52 -14.84 -2.74
CA MET A 1 -0.70 -13.74 -3.30
C MET A 1 0.67 -14.32 -3.66
N PRO A 2 1.40 -13.81 -4.66
CA PRO A 2 2.71 -14.36 -4.99
C PRO A 2 3.73 -14.03 -3.89
N VAL A 3 4.62 -14.99 -3.63
CA VAL A 3 5.84 -14.79 -2.83
C VAL A 3 6.95 -14.31 -3.75
N ILE A 4 7.62 -13.23 -3.36
CA ILE A 4 8.74 -12.63 -4.10
C ILE A 4 9.91 -12.32 -3.16
N VAL A 5 11.09 -12.09 -3.73
CA VAL A 5 12.24 -11.55 -2.99
C VAL A 5 12.24 -10.03 -3.08
N ALA A 6 12.29 -9.35 -1.94
CA ALA A 6 12.29 -7.90 -1.85
C ALA A 6 13.58 -7.31 -2.45
N LYS A 7 13.45 -6.61 -3.59
CA LYS A 7 14.60 -5.96 -4.26
C LYS A 7 15.14 -4.73 -3.52
N LYS A 8 14.33 -4.12 -2.66
CA LYS A 8 14.65 -2.91 -1.88
C LYS A 8 14.05 -3.05 -0.47
N ALA A 9 14.64 -2.35 0.49
CA ALA A 9 14.03 -2.23 1.81
C ALA A 9 12.67 -1.53 1.71
N GLY A 10 11.72 -1.96 2.52
CA GLY A 10 10.35 -1.49 2.52
C GLY A 10 9.72 -1.54 3.91
N THR A 11 8.39 -1.47 3.94
CA THR A 11 7.61 -1.54 5.17
C THR A 11 6.59 -2.65 5.02
N CYS A 12 6.47 -3.48 6.05
CA CYS A 12 5.43 -4.48 6.13
C CYS A 12 4.09 -3.80 6.30
N THR A 13 3.15 -4.16 5.43
CA THR A 13 1.81 -3.55 5.37
C THR A 13 0.76 -4.36 6.11
N ALA A 14 1.14 -5.46 6.76
CA ALA A 14 0.23 -6.20 7.64
C ALA A 14 -0.22 -5.31 8.80
N ALA A 15 -1.51 -5.40 9.15
CA ALA A 15 -2.08 -4.73 10.29
C ALA A 15 -1.31 -5.11 11.56
N GLY A 16 -0.91 -4.12 12.36
CA GLY A 16 -0.16 -4.33 13.61
C GLY A 16 1.34 -4.61 13.46
N CYS A 17 1.87 -4.83 12.25
CA CYS A 17 3.31 -5.02 12.05
C CYS A 17 4.02 -3.68 11.85
N GLY A 18 3.79 -3.01 10.72
CA GLY A 18 4.50 -1.77 10.36
C GLY A 18 6.04 -1.90 10.31
N GLY A 19 6.56 -3.11 10.46
CA GLY A 19 7.99 -3.40 10.59
C GLY A 19 8.75 -3.17 9.30
N ARG A 20 10.08 -3.14 9.42
CA ARG A 20 10.95 -2.97 8.25
C ARG A 20 11.04 -4.28 7.48
N VAL A 21 10.83 -4.22 6.17
CA VAL A 21 11.18 -5.30 5.24
C VAL A 21 12.61 -5.04 4.74
N LEU A 22 13.47 -6.03 4.79
CA LEU A 22 14.86 -5.94 4.35
C LEU A 22 15.02 -6.29 2.87
N LYS A 23 16.09 -5.79 2.26
CA LYS A 23 16.48 -6.23 0.91
C LYS A 23 16.90 -7.70 0.98
N GLY A 24 16.40 -8.52 0.05
CA GLY A 24 16.67 -9.96 0.00
C GLY A 24 15.70 -10.80 0.83
N GLU A 25 14.79 -10.17 1.57
CA GLU A 25 13.78 -10.87 2.35
C GLU A 25 12.69 -11.46 1.45
N TYR A 26 12.22 -12.67 1.79
CA TYR A 26 11.06 -13.26 1.15
C TYR A 26 9.78 -12.65 1.72
N VAL A 27 8.92 -12.15 0.84
CA VAL A 27 7.70 -11.43 1.19
C VAL A 27 6.56 -11.84 0.29
N GLU A 28 5.33 -11.77 0.81
CA GLU A 28 4.16 -11.70 -0.05
C GLU A 28 3.99 -10.30 -0.60
N TYR A 29 3.62 -10.20 -1.89
CA TYR A 29 3.39 -8.93 -2.54
C TYR A 29 2.05 -8.88 -3.24
N SER A 30 1.32 -7.79 -2.99
CA SER A 30 0.17 -7.37 -3.77
C SER A 30 0.36 -5.94 -4.21
N ALA A 31 0.02 -5.66 -5.47
CA ALA A 31 0.06 -4.30 -5.97
C ALA A 31 -0.89 -3.37 -5.20
N ALA A 32 -2.02 -3.89 -4.69
CA ALA A 32 -3.06 -3.11 -4.02
C ALA A 32 -2.68 -2.69 -2.58
N THR A 33 -2.03 -3.58 -1.84
CA THR A 33 -1.82 -3.45 -0.39
C THR A 33 -0.33 -3.30 -0.03
N GLY A 34 0.57 -3.85 -0.84
CA GLY A 34 2.02 -3.72 -0.69
C GLY A 34 2.72 -5.01 -0.31
N THR A 35 3.86 -4.87 0.36
CA THR A 35 4.70 -5.97 0.83
C THR A 35 4.33 -6.42 2.23
N ARG A 36 4.43 -7.72 2.50
CA ARG A 36 4.15 -8.32 3.80
C ARG A 36 5.15 -9.43 4.11
N HIS A 37 5.62 -9.48 5.36
CA HIS A 37 6.46 -10.60 5.83
C HIS A 37 5.72 -11.93 5.69
N LEU A 38 6.43 -13.02 5.45
CA LEU A 38 5.79 -14.35 5.37
C LEU A 38 5.11 -14.74 6.69
N GLU A 39 5.70 -14.38 7.83
CA GLU A 39 5.09 -14.61 9.15
C GLU A 39 3.79 -13.82 9.35
N CYS A 40 3.63 -12.70 8.63
CA CYS A 40 2.43 -11.88 8.67
C CYS A 40 1.36 -12.35 7.68
N ALA A 41 1.56 -13.45 6.94
CA ALA A 41 0.65 -13.92 5.89
C ALA A 41 -0.79 -14.16 6.38
N GLY A 42 -0.97 -14.52 7.65
CA GLY A 42 -2.28 -14.72 8.27
C GLY A 42 -2.96 -13.46 8.80
N ALA A 43 -2.25 -12.34 8.92
CA ALA A 43 -2.80 -11.10 9.46
C ALA A 43 -3.58 -10.32 8.38
N ASP A 44 -4.58 -9.53 8.78
CA ASP A 44 -5.26 -8.63 7.86
C ASP A 44 -4.27 -7.72 7.15
N GLN A 45 -4.43 -7.60 5.84
CA GLN A 45 -3.57 -6.73 5.07
C GLN A 45 -4.01 -5.28 5.26
N GLY A 46 -3.12 -4.47 5.82
CA GLY A 46 -3.34 -3.05 6.00
C GLY A 46 -3.34 -2.30 4.67
N LYS A 47 -3.62 -1.00 4.77
CA LYS A 47 -3.61 -0.10 3.62
C LYS A 47 -2.18 0.30 3.28
N ARG A 48 -1.89 0.45 1.99
CA ARG A 48 -0.59 0.91 1.54
C ARG A 48 -0.35 2.34 2.06
N PRO A 49 0.76 2.61 2.79
CA PRO A 49 1.03 3.95 3.29
C PRO A 49 1.38 4.89 2.12
N ASN A 50 0.95 6.13 2.25
CA ASN A 50 1.27 7.17 1.29
C ASN A 50 2.71 7.66 1.50
N LEU A 51 3.67 7.26 0.67
CA LEU A 51 5.09 7.63 0.88
C LEU A 51 5.46 9.06 0.46
N LYS A 52 4.54 9.81 -0.15
CA LYS A 52 4.76 11.20 -0.62
C LYS A 52 3.62 12.09 -0.15
N ALA A 53 3.84 13.39 0.01
CA ALA A 53 2.73 14.31 0.29
C ALA A 53 1.70 14.26 -0.85
N GLY A 54 0.41 14.37 -0.53
CA GLY A 54 -0.67 14.30 -1.50
C GLY A 54 -1.91 15.06 -1.04
N LYS A 55 -2.92 15.10 -1.91
CA LYS A 55 -4.22 15.73 -1.60
C LYS A 55 -5.29 14.66 -1.57
N CYS A 56 -6.07 14.61 -0.50
CA CYS A 56 -7.22 13.73 -0.42
C CYS A 56 -8.34 14.18 -1.36
N ARG A 57 -9.25 13.28 -1.72
CA ARG A 57 -10.48 13.61 -2.48
C ARG A 57 -11.32 14.71 -1.84
N CYS A 58 -11.27 14.86 -0.52
CA CYS A 58 -11.96 15.94 0.22
C CYS A 58 -11.21 17.28 0.20
N GLY A 59 -10.06 17.34 -0.46
CA GLY A 59 -9.21 18.53 -0.56
C GLY A 59 -8.19 18.69 0.56
N ALA A 60 -8.24 17.87 1.61
CA ALA A 60 -7.28 17.93 2.71
C ALA A 60 -5.84 17.58 2.24
N PRO A 61 -4.81 18.34 2.66
CA PRO A 61 -3.43 17.90 2.50
C PRO A 61 -3.18 16.67 3.36
N VAL A 62 -2.40 15.73 2.84
CA VAL A 62 -2.01 14.50 3.54
C VAL A 62 -0.49 14.41 3.49
N ALA A 63 0.15 14.43 4.65
CA ALA A 63 1.60 14.35 4.74
C ALA A 63 2.10 12.94 4.33
N PRO A 64 3.39 12.78 4.01
CA PRO A 64 3.99 11.46 3.87
C PRO A 64 3.73 10.62 5.13
N ARG A 65 3.38 9.36 4.93
CA ARG A 65 3.01 8.34 5.93
C ARG A 65 1.72 8.61 6.70
N GLU A 66 1.01 9.70 6.40
CA GLU A 66 -0.35 9.92 6.90
C GLU A 66 -1.40 9.36 5.93
N GLY A 67 -2.56 9.03 6.49
CA GLY A 67 -3.68 8.50 5.73
C GLY A 67 -3.36 7.16 5.05
N SER A 68 -3.92 6.94 3.87
CA SER A 68 -3.77 5.69 3.13
C SER A 68 -3.83 5.90 1.61
N LEU A 69 -3.27 4.95 0.86
CA LEU A 69 -3.45 4.85 -0.57
C LEU A 69 -4.48 3.77 -0.90
N SER A 70 -5.47 4.14 -1.72
CA SER A 70 -6.42 3.21 -2.31
C SER A 70 -6.17 3.08 -3.81
N LEU A 71 -6.10 1.84 -4.30
CA LEU A 71 -6.06 1.59 -5.74
C LEU A 71 -7.47 1.69 -6.30
N LYS A 72 -7.71 2.65 -7.20
CA LYS A 72 -8.95 2.72 -7.98
C LYS A 72 -8.65 2.23 -9.40
N GLU A 73 -9.38 1.21 -9.82
CA GLU A 73 -9.37 0.73 -11.20
C GLU A 73 -10.63 1.24 -11.91
N THR A 74 -10.44 1.89 -13.05
CA THR A 74 -11.56 2.36 -13.88
C THR A 74 -11.39 1.85 -15.29
N LEU A 75 -12.46 1.28 -15.87
CA LEU A 75 -12.50 0.92 -17.27
C LEU A 75 -12.79 2.18 -18.11
N ARG A 76 -11.90 2.51 -19.07
CA ARG A 76 -12.11 3.60 -20.02
C ARG A 76 -11.70 3.13 -21.42
N ALA A 77 -12.63 3.18 -22.37
CA ALA A 77 -12.42 2.74 -23.75
C ALA A 77 -11.80 1.33 -23.85
N GLY A 78 -12.34 0.37 -23.10
CA GLY A 78 -11.87 -1.02 -23.09
C GLY A 78 -10.51 -1.26 -22.40
N ARG A 79 -9.90 -0.23 -21.78
CA ARG A 79 -8.64 -0.36 -21.04
C ARG A 79 -8.84 -0.09 -19.54
N PHE A 80 -8.25 -0.93 -18.70
CA PHE A 80 -8.21 -0.68 -17.25
C PHE A 80 -7.15 0.37 -16.92
N ARG A 81 -7.60 1.48 -16.33
CA ARG A 81 -6.72 2.50 -15.78
C ARG A 81 -6.61 2.32 -14.27
N LYS A 82 -5.39 2.12 -13.80
CA LYS A 82 -5.05 2.08 -12.38
C LYS A 82 -4.68 3.48 -11.90
N GLN A 83 -5.35 3.97 -10.86
CA GLN A 83 -5.05 5.25 -10.22
C GLN A 83 -4.91 5.05 -8.71
N TRP A 84 -3.84 5.59 -8.14
CA TRP A 84 -3.67 5.66 -6.69
C TRP A 84 -4.36 6.91 -6.15
N LEU A 85 -5.31 6.72 -5.24
CA LEU A 85 -5.99 7.79 -4.53
C LEU A 85 -5.42 7.92 -3.13
N VAL A 86 -5.09 9.14 -2.73
CA VAL A 86 -4.71 9.45 -1.35
C VAL A 86 -5.98 9.69 -0.55
N LEU A 87 -6.12 9.02 0.59
CA LEU A 87 -7.25 9.16 1.51
C LEU A 87 -6.72 9.62 2.86
N CYS A 88 -7.20 10.75 3.37
CA CYS A 88 -6.91 11.17 4.74
C CYS A 88 -7.61 10.23 5.73
N VAL A 89 -7.24 10.31 7.01
CA VAL A 89 -7.81 9.47 8.08
C VAL A 89 -9.35 9.52 8.14
N ARG A 90 -9.98 10.63 7.74
CA ARG A 90 -11.44 10.78 7.71
C ARG A 90 -12.11 10.11 6.50
N CYS A 91 -11.38 9.89 5.41
CA CYS A 91 -11.93 9.39 4.14
C CYS A 91 -11.47 7.97 3.80
N GLY A 92 -10.50 7.44 4.53
CA GLY A 92 -9.89 6.14 4.31
C GLY A 92 -10.45 5.09 5.23
#